data_AF-A0A316E1G9-F1
#
_entry.id   AF-A0A316E1G9-F1
#
_cell.length_a   1.000
_cell.length_b   1.000
_cell.length_c   1.000
_cell.angle_alpha   90.00
_cell.angle_beta   90.00
_cell.angle_gamma   90.00
#
_symmetry.space_group_name_H-M   'P 1'
#
loop_
_entity.id
_entity.type
_entity.pdbx_description
1 polymer ?
#
loop_
_entity_poly.entity_id
_entity_poly.type
_entity_poly.pdbx_seq_one_letter_code
_entity_poly.pdbx_strand_id
1 'polypeptide(L)' 'MTAISKPLSNLQLELLKLYSMNIDEKDLLHFKNYLAQFFMQKAINEADKVWEEKGYNDDLMDEWINEEQQ' A
#
# COMPACT_ATOMS: atom_id res chain seq x y z
N MET A 1 13.91 -1.98 -33.71
CA MET A 1 13.13 -2.06 -32.45
C MET A 1 13.97 -1.41 -31.36
N THR A 2 13.62 -0.22 -30.90
CA THR A 2 14.33 0.45 -29.80
C THR A 2 13.81 -0.11 -28.49
N ALA A 3 14.55 -1.02 -27.87
CA ALA A 3 14.28 -1.46 -26.51
C ALA A 3 14.60 -0.28 -25.56
N ILE A 4 13.58 0.33 -24.97
CA ILE A 4 13.77 1.28 -23.87
C ILE A 4 14.21 0.45 -22.67
N SER A 5 15.50 0.43 -22.35
CA SER A 5 15.99 -0.11 -21.08
C SER A 5 15.60 0.87 -19.98
N LYS A 6 14.42 0.70 -19.38
CA LYS A 6 14.12 1.41 -18.13
C LYS A 6 15.07 0.87 -17.06
N PRO A 7 15.91 1.72 -16.43
CA PRO A 7 16.71 1.28 -15.29
C PRO A 7 15.76 0.80 -14.18
N LEU A 8 16.20 -0.22 -13.45
CA LEU A 8 15.43 -0.75 -12.32
C LEU A 8 15.23 0.34 -11.26
N SER A 9 14.05 0.34 -10.62
CA SER A 9 13.81 1.18 -9.47
C SER A 9 14.71 0.78 -8.30
N ASN A 10 14.91 1.69 -7.36
CA ASN A 10 15.60 1.41 -6.10
C ASN A 10 15.01 0.18 -5.37
N LEU A 11 13.68 0.03 -5.33
CA LEU A 11 13.03 -1.12 -4.73
C LEU A 11 13.35 -2.42 -5.48
N GLN A 12 13.32 -2.39 -6.81
CA GLN A 12 13.66 -3.56 -7.63
C GLN A 12 15.12 -4.00 -7.42
N LEU A 13 16.06 -3.05 -7.29
CA LEU A 13 17.46 -3.34 -7.00
C LEU A 13 17.66 -3.97 -5.61
N GLU A 14 16.94 -3.49 -4.59
CA GLU A 14 17.02 -4.09 -3.25
C GLU A 14 16.42 -5.50 -3.20
N LEU A 15 15.29 -5.74 -3.87
CA LEU A 15 14.73 -7.09 -3.96
C LEU A 15 15.69 -8.09 -4.62
N LEU A 16 16.45 -7.67 -5.64
CA LEU A 16 17.47 -8.51 -6.26
C LEU A 16 18.61 -8.87 -5.31
N LYS A 17 19.02 -7.94 -4.43
CA LYS A 17 20.02 -8.22 -3.39
C LYS A 17 19.49 -9.18 -2.33
N LEU A 18 18.20 -9.10 -1.99
CA LEU A 18 17.57 -10.03 -1.04
C LEU A 18 17.46 -11.43 -1.63
N TYR A 19 17.09 -11.57 -2.91
CA TYR A 19 17.02 -12.88 -3.56
C TYR A 19 18.36 -13.60 -3.64
N SER A 20 19.48 -12.88 -3.73
CA SER A 20 20.81 -13.51 -3.73
C SER A 20 21.19 -14.15 -2.40
N MET A 21 20.43 -13.89 -1.33
CA MET A 21 20.64 -14.46 0.00
C MET A 21 19.97 -15.83 0.19
N ASN A 22 19.32 -16.40 -0.84
CA ASN A 22 18.61 -17.70 -0.77
C ASN A 22 17.64 -17.79 0.43
N ILE A 23 16.80 -16.77 0.57
CA ILE A 23 15.75 -16.73 1.60
C ILE A 23 14.77 -17.88 1.33
N ASP A 24 14.44 -18.67 2.37
CA ASP A 24 13.46 -19.73 2.23
C ASP A 24 12.02 -19.20 2.11
N GLU A 25 11.10 -20.05 1.66
CA GLU A 25 9.73 -19.63 1.36
C GLU A 25 8.97 -19.06 2.57
N LYS A 26 9.28 -19.50 3.80
CA LYS A 26 8.58 -19.02 5.01
C LYS A 26 9.00 -17.59 5.31
N ASP A 27 10.30 -17.32 5.24
CA ASP A 27 10.83 -15.97 5.45
C ASP A 27 10.42 -15.01 4.32
N LEU A 28 10.34 -15.50 3.08
CA LEU A 28 9.79 -14.72 1.97
C LEU A 28 8.30 -14.38 2.19
N LEU A 29 7.51 -15.31 2.72
CA LEU A 29 6.11 -15.06 3.07
C LEU A 29 6.00 -14.02 4.20
N HIS A 30 6.82 -14.12 5.24
CA HIS A 30 6.86 -13.12 6.31
C HIS A 30 7.19 -11.72 5.75
N PHE A 31 8.21 -11.62 4.89
CA PHE A 31 8.57 -10.37 4.24
C PHE A 31 7.41 -9.77 3.42
N LYS A 32 6.70 -10.60 2.64
CA LYS A 32 5.50 -10.14 1.90
C LYS A 32 4.42 -9.62 2.83
N ASN A 33 4.18 -10.28 3.97
CA ASN A 33 3.21 -9.83 4.95
C ASN A 33 3.61 -8.49 5.59
N TYR A 34 4.89 -8.29 5.90
CA TYR A 34 5.39 -7.00 6.40
C TYR A 34 5.17 -5.87 5.39
N LEU A 35 5.45 -6.10 4.11
CA LEU A 35 5.19 -5.11 3.07
C LEU A 35 3.69 -4.81 2.94
N ALA A 36 2.85 -5.84 2.95
CA ALA A 36 1.39 -5.68 2.88
C ALA A 36 0.87 -4.83 4.04
N GLN A 37 1.31 -5.09 5.27
CA GLN A 37 0.95 -4.30 6.45
C GLN A 37 1.43 -2.84 6.32
N PHE A 38 2.66 -2.62 5.87
CA PHE A 38 3.19 -1.27 5.66
C PHE A 38 2.35 -0.46 4.67
N PHE A 39 2.02 -1.05 3.51
CA PHE A 39 1.22 -0.34 2.50
C PHE A 39 -0.23 -0.15 2.94
N MET A 40 -0.81 -1.11 3.66
CA MET A 40 -2.14 -0.97 4.25
C MET A 40 -2.19 0.18 5.24
N GLN A 41 -1.24 0.24 6.19
CA GLN A 41 -1.17 1.33 7.16
C GLN A 41 -0.96 2.68 6.48
N LYS A 42 -0.10 2.74 5.47
CA LYS A 42 0.08 3.95 4.68
C LYS A 42 -1.23 4.39 4.01
N ALA A 43 -1.96 3.47 3.39
CA ALA A 43 -3.23 3.77 2.73
C ALA A 43 -4.28 4.30 3.72
N ILE A 44 -4.40 3.67 4.90
CA ILE A 44 -5.30 4.13 5.98
C ILE A 44 -4.92 5.55 6.40
N ASN A 45 -3.64 5.80 6.71
CA ASN A 45 -3.19 7.11 7.14
C ASN A 45 -3.45 8.21 6.09
N GLU A 46 -3.29 7.91 4.80
CA GLU A 46 -3.61 8.87 3.74
C GLU A 46 -5.13 9.09 3.60
N ALA A 47 -5.95 8.05 3.81
CA ALA A 47 -7.40 8.20 3.84
C ALA A 47 -7.86 9.06 5.02
N ASP A 48 -7.30 8.85 6.22
CA ASP A 48 -7.59 9.62 7.42
C ASP A 48 -7.24 11.11 7.22
N LYS A 49 -6.09 11.42 6.59
CA LYS A 49 -5.74 12.81 6.25
C LYS A 49 -6.77 13.46 5.34
N VAL A 50 -7.21 12.77 4.30
CA VAL A 50 -8.22 13.29 3.37
C VAL A 50 -9.56 13.49 4.10
N TRP A 51 -9.89 12.59 5.03
CA TRP A 51 -11.08 12.68 5.87
C TRP A 51 -11.06 13.96 6.73
N GLU A 52 -9.94 14.20 7.43
CA GLU A 52 -9.72 15.39 8.24
C GLU A 52 -9.70 16.69 7.40
N GLU A 53 -8.96 16.71 6.29
CA GLU A 53 -8.83 17.87 5.40
C GLU A 53 -10.17 18.33 4.84
N LYS A 54 -11.09 17.40 4.60
CA LYS A 54 -12.42 17.70 4.11
C LYS A 54 -13.43 17.98 5.21
N GLY A 55 -13.02 17.93 6.48
CA GLY A 55 -13.88 18.15 7.63
C GLY A 55 -14.98 17.09 7.76
N TYR A 56 -14.74 15.89 7.24
CA TYR A 56 -15.67 14.79 7.36
C TYR A 56 -15.76 14.34 8.82
N ASN A 57 -16.97 13.98 9.25
CA ASN A 57 -17.25 13.55 10.62
C ASN A 57 -18.24 12.39 10.60
N ASP A 58 -18.51 11.84 11.78
CA ASP A 58 -19.39 10.68 11.93
C ASP A 58 -20.82 11.00 11.47
N ASP A 59 -21.31 12.21 11.73
CA ASP A 59 -22.64 12.67 11.28
C ASP A 59 -22.78 12.63 9.75
N LEU A 60 -21.73 13.06 9.02
CA LEU A 60 -21.69 13.01 7.56
C LEU A 60 -21.68 11.57 7.04
N MET A 61 -21.00 10.66 7.75
CA MET A 61 -21.01 9.24 7.43
C MET A 61 -22.42 8.65 7.59
N ASP A 62 -23.11 9.01 8.67
CA ASP A 62 -24.49 8.61 8.93
C ASP A 62 -25.45 9.15 7.85
N GLU A 63 -25.27 10.39 7.40
CA GLU A 63 -26.02 10.96 6.27
C GLU A 63 -25.82 10.13 4.98
N TRP A 64 -24.58 9.79 4.61
CA TRP A 64 -24.28 9.00 3.41
C TRP A 64 -24.87 7.59 3.45
N ILE A 65 -24.76 6.90 4.60
CA ILE A 65 -25.30 5.54 4.77
C ILE A 65 -26.83 5.54 4.63
N ASN A 66 -27.50 6.59 5.12
CA ASN A 66 -28.95 6.71 5.06
C ASN A 66 -29.44 7.13 3.66
N GLU A 67 -28.65 7.88 2.89
CA GLU A 67 -28.94 8.18 1.48
C GLU A 67 -28.84 6.94 0.57
N GLU A 68 -27.85 6.06 0.79
CA GLU A 68 -27.71 4.82 0.00
C GLU A 68 -28.86 3.81 0.22
N GLN A 69 -29.61 3.94 1.30
CA GLN A 69 -30.73 3.05 1.64
C GLN A 69 -32.10 3.51 1.11
N GLN A 70 -32.16 4.65 0.42
CA GLN A 70 -33.37 5.18 -0.23
C GLN A 70 -33.42 4.86 -1.72
#